data_AF-A0A3A8E8X9-F1
#
_entry.id   AF-A0A3A8E8X9-F1
#
_cell.length_a   1.000
_cell.length_b   1.000
_cell.length_c   1.000
_cell.angle_alpha   90.00
_cell.angle_beta   90.00
_cell.angle_gamma   90.00
#
_symmetry.space_group_name_H-M   'P 1'
#
loop_
_entity.id
_entity.type
_entity.pdbx_description
1 polymer ?
#
loop_
_entity_poly.entity_id
_entity_poly.type
_entity_poly.pdbx_seq_one_letter_code
_entity_poly.pdbx_strand_id
1 'polypeptide(L)'
;LSAPNSIAISSNEDVHLSADGQISQSAGDSINISSQKSLIAHAQSKISLFAAQEGLRAYAGKGKVEIQAQGDGADLIARKGIQIISTEDTVEIKASKKIVLTAGGSQIEISSAGVLPTTAGKFEVKAGQHMFIPGAQVNMQLPFFPQNVCWECLARRMNQRGAFVNKGDGL
;
A
#
# COMPACT_ATOMS: atom_id res chain seq x y z
N LEU A 1 -20.27 11.25 -30.82
CA LEU A 1 -20.18 9.88 -31.37
C LEU A 1 -21.25 9.04 -30.68
N SER A 2 -22.20 8.45 -31.42
CA SER A 2 -23.23 7.57 -30.86
C SER A 2 -23.55 6.50 -31.90
N ALA A 3 -23.71 5.24 -31.47
CA ALA A 3 -24.03 4.11 -32.33
C ALA A 3 -24.92 3.11 -31.57
N PRO A 4 -25.85 2.43 -32.24
CA PRO A 4 -26.76 1.48 -31.59
C PRO A 4 -26.07 0.17 -31.14
N ASN A 5 -24.94 -0.18 -31.76
CA ASN A 5 -24.25 -1.45 -31.49
C ASN A 5 -22.88 -1.25 -30.82
N SER A 6 -21.94 -0.58 -31.51
CA SER A 6 -20.58 -0.41 -30.99
C SER A 6 -19.87 0.82 -31.55
N ILE A 7 -18.87 1.29 -30.79
CA ILE A 7 -17.91 2.32 -31.19
C ILE A 7 -16.51 1.77 -30.84
N ALA A 8 -15.57 1.88 -31.78
CA ALA A 8 -14.17 1.55 -31.55
C ALA A 8 -13.29 2.79 -31.80
N ILE A 9 -12.26 2.96 -30.97
CA ILE A 9 -11.23 3.99 -31.11
C ILE A 9 -9.89 3.26 -31.14
N SER A 10 -9.14 3.40 -32.22
CA SER A 10 -7.86 2.71 -32.42
C SER A 10 -6.84 3.62 -33.10
N SER A 11 -5.58 3.52 -32.70
CA SER A 11 -4.44 4.20 -33.30
C SER A 11 -3.26 3.21 -33.36
N ASN A 12 -2.39 3.35 -34.37
CA ASN A 12 -1.10 2.64 -34.38
C ASN A 12 -0.07 3.31 -33.44
N GLU A 13 -0.35 4.56 -33.07
CA GLU A 13 0.44 5.36 -32.15
C GLU A 13 -0.40 5.65 -30.90
N ASP A 14 -0.51 6.92 -30.50
CA ASP A 14 -1.10 7.31 -29.23
C ASP A 14 -2.59 7.67 -29.33
N VAL A 15 -3.29 7.52 -28.20
CA VAL A 15 -4.64 8.05 -27.97
C VAL A 15 -4.60 8.90 -26.70
N HIS A 16 -4.92 10.19 -26.81
CA HIS A 16 -5.00 11.11 -25.67
C HIS A 16 -6.46 11.50 -25.40
N LEU A 17 -6.92 11.25 -24.16
CA LEU A 17 -8.21 11.69 -23.66
C LEU A 17 -7.99 12.71 -22.54
N SER A 18 -8.46 13.93 -22.72
CA SER A 18 -8.31 15.01 -21.74
C SER A 18 -9.60 15.83 -21.62
N ALA A 19 -9.85 16.38 -20.43
CA ALA A 19 -10.94 17.28 -20.16
C ALA A 19 -10.53 18.23 -19.02
N ASP A 20 -10.89 19.51 -19.10
CA ASP A 20 -10.69 20.46 -17.99
C ASP A 20 -11.68 20.22 -16.84
N GLY A 21 -12.82 19.59 -17.15
CA GLY A 21 -13.81 19.13 -16.18
C GLY A 21 -13.53 17.70 -15.72
N GLN A 22 -14.40 16.77 -16.10
CA GLN A 22 -14.36 15.38 -15.65
C GLN A 22 -14.41 14.40 -16.83
N ILE A 23 -13.76 13.25 -16.66
CA ILE A 23 -13.93 12.07 -17.51
C ILE A 23 -14.69 11.03 -16.67
N SER A 24 -15.84 10.59 -17.16
CA SER A 24 -16.64 9.53 -16.52
C SER A 24 -16.74 8.33 -17.44
N GLN A 25 -16.38 7.16 -16.93
CA GLN A 25 -16.49 5.89 -17.63
C GLN A 25 -17.44 4.99 -16.84
N SER A 26 -18.43 4.44 -17.51
CA SER A 26 -19.42 3.54 -16.90
C SER A 26 -19.80 2.47 -17.91
N ALA A 27 -20.06 1.26 -17.41
CA ALA A 27 -20.54 0.13 -18.20
C ALA A 27 -21.62 -0.61 -17.39
N GLY A 28 -22.63 -1.14 -18.08
CA GLY A 28 -23.68 -1.95 -17.44
C GLY A 28 -23.21 -3.34 -17.02
N ASP A 29 -22.10 -3.82 -17.60
CA ASP A 29 -21.50 -5.11 -17.32
C ASP A 29 -20.08 -4.95 -16.74
N SER A 30 -19.08 -4.68 -17.59
CA SER A 30 -17.68 -4.64 -17.16
C SER A 30 -16.86 -3.53 -17.83
N ILE A 31 -15.83 -3.04 -17.12
CA ILE A 31 -14.75 -2.20 -17.67
C ILE A 31 -13.46 -3.00 -17.58
N ASN A 32 -12.83 -3.26 -18.73
CA ASN A 32 -11.58 -4.02 -18.81
C ASN A 32 -10.45 -3.09 -19.27
N ILE A 33 -9.38 -2.99 -18.48
CA ILE A 33 -8.20 -2.17 -18.77
C ILE A 33 -6.98 -3.08 -18.76
N SER A 34 -6.24 -3.09 -19.87
CA SER A 34 -5.05 -3.93 -20.04
C SER A 34 -3.93 -3.15 -20.72
N SER A 35 -2.69 -3.41 -20.32
CA SER A 35 -1.48 -2.84 -20.92
C SER A 35 -0.40 -3.91 -21.00
N GLN A 36 0.40 -3.89 -22.06
CA GLN A 36 1.51 -4.85 -22.22
C GLN A 36 2.72 -4.50 -21.34
N LYS A 37 2.92 -3.21 -21.03
CA LYS A 37 4.10 -2.73 -20.33
C LYS A 37 3.79 -2.24 -18.92
N SER A 38 2.92 -1.24 -18.81
CA SER A 38 2.61 -0.60 -17.53
C SER A 38 1.23 0.04 -17.52
N LEU A 39 0.56 -0.05 -16.37
CA LEU A 39 -0.58 0.78 -16.02
C LEU A 39 -0.13 1.75 -14.92
N ILE A 40 -0.25 3.05 -15.17
CA ILE A 40 0.19 4.10 -14.25
C ILE A 40 -1.01 4.98 -13.95
N ALA A 41 -1.31 5.16 -12.66
CA ALA A 41 -2.43 5.98 -12.19
C ALA A 41 -1.94 6.96 -11.12
N HIS A 42 -2.29 8.23 -11.27
CA HIS A 42 -1.96 9.29 -10.32
C HIS A 42 -3.18 10.20 -10.15
N ALA A 43 -3.36 10.71 -8.93
CA ALA A 43 -4.36 11.71 -8.61
C ALA A 43 -3.75 12.74 -7.66
N GLN A 44 -4.15 14.01 -7.79
CA GLN A 44 -3.69 15.06 -6.88
C GLN A 44 -4.29 14.91 -5.49
N SER A 45 -5.58 14.56 -5.39
CA SER A 45 -6.29 14.53 -4.12
C SER A 45 -6.47 13.13 -3.56
N LYS A 46 -7.06 12.19 -4.32
CA LYS A 46 -7.34 10.83 -3.84
C LYS A 46 -7.53 9.81 -4.96
N ILE A 47 -7.26 8.55 -4.64
CA ILE A 47 -7.70 7.37 -5.39
C ILE A 47 -8.62 6.57 -4.46
N SER A 48 -9.79 6.15 -4.95
CA SER A 48 -10.77 5.37 -4.19
C SER A 48 -11.24 4.19 -5.02
N LEU A 49 -11.05 2.97 -4.51
CA LEU A 49 -11.45 1.71 -5.16
C LEU A 49 -12.44 0.99 -4.26
N PHE A 50 -13.57 0.58 -4.82
CA PHE A 50 -14.64 -0.07 -4.07
C PHE A 50 -15.26 -1.20 -4.89
N ALA A 51 -15.41 -2.36 -4.26
CA ALA A 51 -16.08 -3.53 -4.81
C ALA A 51 -17.17 -3.98 -3.83
N ALA A 52 -18.42 -4.01 -4.30
CA ALA A 52 -19.58 -4.24 -3.42
C ALA A 52 -19.82 -5.71 -3.07
N GLN A 53 -19.41 -6.65 -3.93
CA GLN A 53 -19.77 -8.06 -3.80
C GLN A 53 -18.55 -8.97 -3.73
N GLU A 54 -17.69 -8.96 -4.75
CA GLU A 54 -16.62 -9.96 -4.90
C GLU A 54 -15.24 -9.52 -4.38
N GLY A 55 -15.15 -8.31 -3.83
CA GLY A 55 -13.94 -7.78 -3.18
C GLY A 55 -12.85 -7.27 -4.15
N LEU A 56 -11.68 -6.97 -3.60
CA LEU A 56 -10.51 -6.47 -4.31
C LEU A 56 -9.43 -7.54 -4.35
N ARG A 57 -8.78 -7.69 -5.50
CA ARG A 57 -7.62 -8.57 -5.69
C ARG A 57 -6.48 -7.77 -6.31
N ALA A 58 -5.30 -7.84 -5.69
CA ALA A 58 -4.07 -7.22 -6.18
C ALA A 58 -2.95 -8.25 -6.17
N TYR A 59 -2.39 -8.55 -7.34
CA TYR A 59 -1.37 -9.57 -7.53
C TYR A 59 -0.18 -9.02 -8.30
N ALA A 60 1.03 -9.39 -7.88
CA ALA A 60 2.24 -9.24 -8.67
C ALA A 60 2.77 -10.64 -8.98
N GLY A 61 2.73 -11.07 -10.25
CA GLY A 61 3.24 -12.39 -10.64
C GLY A 61 4.77 -12.50 -10.53
N LYS A 62 5.46 -11.37 -10.69
CA LYS A 62 6.89 -11.18 -10.42
C LYS A 62 7.10 -9.76 -9.90
N GLY A 63 8.13 -9.58 -9.07
CA GLY A 63 8.44 -8.28 -8.47
C GLY A 63 7.66 -8.00 -7.18
N LYS A 64 7.98 -6.88 -6.54
CA LYS A 64 7.45 -6.50 -5.22
C LYS A 64 6.07 -5.84 -5.32
N VAL A 65 5.20 -6.13 -4.35
CA VAL A 65 4.06 -5.27 -4.01
C VAL A 65 4.52 -4.32 -2.91
N GLU A 66 4.33 -3.02 -3.12
CA GLU A 66 4.76 -1.99 -2.18
C GLU A 66 3.61 -1.03 -1.91
N ILE A 67 3.29 -0.85 -0.62
CA ILE A 67 2.24 0.06 -0.15
C ILE A 67 2.89 0.99 0.87
N GLN A 68 2.81 2.29 0.64
CA GLN A 68 3.42 3.30 1.51
C GLN A 68 2.45 4.46 1.76
N ALA A 69 2.29 4.83 3.02
CA ALA A 69 1.69 6.10 3.44
C ALA A 69 2.82 7.02 3.92
N GLN A 70 3.35 7.86 3.04
CA GLN A 70 4.59 8.63 3.30
C GLN A 70 4.38 9.86 4.20
N GLY A 71 3.15 10.38 4.25
CA GLY A 71 2.82 11.59 5.02
C GLY A 71 1.74 11.39 6.08
N ASP A 72 1.18 10.18 6.23
CA ASP A 72 0.08 9.89 7.16
C ASP A 72 0.07 8.39 7.55
N GLY A 73 -0.94 7.96 8.31
CA GLY A 73 -1.15 6.57 8.73
C GLY A 73 -1.64 5.63 7.62
N ALA A 74 -1.58 4.34 7.91
CA ALA A 74 -2.14 3.28 7.07
C ALA A 74 -2.95 2.32 7.95
N ASP A 75 -4.20 2.05 7.54
CA ASP A 75 -5.10 1.14 8.23
C ASP A 75 -5.32 -0.14 7.42
N LEU A 76 -5.19 -1.30 8.07
CA LEU A 76 -5.57 -2.60 7.52
C LEU A 76 -6.62 -3.23 8.43
N ILE A 77 -7.89 -3.11 8.03
CA ILE A 77 -9.04 -3.46 8.85
C ILE A 77 -9.87 -4.54 8.16
N ALA A 78 -10.22 -5.60 8.88
CA ALA A 78 -11.10 -6.66 8.39
C ALA A 78 -12.10 -7.06 9.46
N ARG A 79 -13.35 -7.36 9.05
CA ARG A 79 -14.40 -7.87 9.97
C ARG A 79 -14.12 -9.29 10.46
N LYS A 80 -13.45 -10.10 9.63
CA LYS A 80 -13.11 -11.50 9.94
C LYS A 80 -11.65 -11.57 10.40
N GLY A 81 -10.79 -12.21 9.61
CA GLY A 81 -9.37 -12.35 9.92
C GLY A 81 -8.48 -11.53 9.00
N ILE A 82 -7.25 -11.31 9.45
CA ILE A 82 -6.12 -10.82 8.66
C ILE A 82 -5.04 -11.92 8.71
N GLN A 83 -4.45 -12.24 7.57
CA GLN A 83 -3.33 -13.18 7.47
C GLN A 83 -2.14 -12.48 6.84
N ILE A 84 -0.98 -12.54 7.50
CA ILE A 84 0.30 -12.06 7.00
C ILE A 84 1.23 -13.27 7.00
N ILE A 85 1.60 -13.75 5.82
CA ILE A 85 2.32 -15.00 5.63
C ILE A 85 3.50 -14.75 4.68
N SER A 86 4.69 -15.16 5.10
CA SER A 86 5.84 -15.35 4.22
C SER A 86 6.09 -16.85 4.08
N THR A 87 6.21 -17.34 2.83
CA THR A 87 6.35 -18.78 2.56
C THR A 87 7.80 -19.25 2.53
N GLU A 88 8.73 -18.36 2.19
CA GLU A 88 10.13 -18.70 1.94
C GLU A 88 11.10 -17.86 2.78
N ASP A 89 10.64 -16.76 3.40
CA ASP A 89 11.49 -15.80 4.10
C ASP A 89 10.77 -15.28 5.37
N THR A 90 11.07 -14.05 5.77
CA THR A 90 10.72 -13.46 7.05
C THR A 90 9.50 -12.53 6.97
N VAL A 91 8.87 -12.31 8.13
CA VAL A 91 7.89 -11.23 8.35
C VAL A 91 8.50 -10.26 9.36
N GLU A 92 8.73 -9.02 8.94
CA GLU A 92 9.29 -7.97 9.79
C GLU A 92 8.22 -6.94 10.16
N ILE A 93 8.06 -6.66 11.46
CA ILE A 93 7.24 -5.58 11.98
C ILE A 93 8.15 -4.65 12.78
N LYS A 94 8.32 -3.42 12.30
CA LYS A 94 9.25 -2.43 12.85
C LYS A 94 8.50 -1.13 13.14
N ALA A 95 8.77 -0.52 14.29
CA ALA A 95 8.22 0.77 14.66
C ALA A 95 9.25 1.58 15.46
N SER A 96 9.35 2.88 15.20
CA SER A 96 10.25 3.78 15.94
C SER A 96 9.84 4.02 17.38
N LYS A 97 8.53 3.99 17.65
CA LYS A 97 7.96 4.31 18.96
C LYS A 97 7.50 3.07 19.71
N LYS A 98 6.59 2.29 19.11
CA LYS A 98 5.90 1.22 19.81
C LYS A 98 5.22 0.22 18.86
N ILE A 99 5.24 -1.06 19.23
CA ILE A 99 4.37 -2.11 18.68
C ILE A 99 3.46 -2.61 19.80
N VAL A 100 2.16 -2.76 19.52
CA VAL A 100 1.17 -3.30 20.47
C VAL A 100 0.39 -4.41 19.79
N LEU A 101 0.41 -5.60 20.39
CA LEU A 101 -0.40 -6.75 19.97
C LEU A 101 -1.41 -7.03 21.06
N THR A 102 -2.71 -6.86 20.77
CA THR A 102 -3.78 -7.04 21.76
C THR A 102 -4.79 -8.07 21.28
N ALA A 103 -5.16 -9.00 22.15
CA ALA A 103 -6.18 -10.00 21.86
C ALA A 103 -6.84 -10.48 23.16
N GLY A 104 -8.18 -10.54 23.18
CA GLY A 104 -8.95 -11.15 24.28
C GLY A 104 -8.64 -10.60 25.68
N GLY A 105 -8.33 -9.30 25.79
CA GLY A 105 -7.94 -8.67 27.06
C GLY A 105 -6.48 -8.91 27.50
N SER A 106 -5.67 -9.53 26.66
CA SER A 106 -4.22 -9.67 26.83
C SER A 106 -3.45 -8.81 25.84
N GLN A 107 -2.25 -8.37 26.20
CA GLN A 107 -1.41 -7.49 25.40
C GLN A 107 0.06 -7.90 25.46
N ILE A 108 0.78 -7.72 24.35
CA ILE A 108 2.24 -7.62 24.31
C ILE A 108 2.61 -6.25 23.77
N GLU A 109 3.36 -5.48 24.55
CA GLU A 109 3.92 -4.19 24.16
C GLU A 109 5.43 -4.31 23.94
N ILE A 110 5.92 -3.73 22.84
CA ILE A 110 7.35 -3.58 22.54
C ILE A 110 7.63 -2.08 22.37
N SER A 111 8.42 -1.50 23.27
CA SER A 111 8.74 -0.07 23.29
C SER A 111 10.11 0.20 23.93
N SER A 112 10.47 1.46 24.18
CA SER A 112 11.68 1.82 24.91
C SER A 112 11.69 1.32 26.37
N ALA A 113 10.53 0.94 26.91
CA ALA A 113 10.41 0.31 28.22
C ALA A 113 10.77 -1.19 28.21
N GLY A 114 10.95 -1.80 27.04
CA GLY A 114 11.26 -3.22 26.86
C GLY A 114 10.12 -4.00 26.21
N VAL A 115 10.00 -5.28 26.56
CA VAL A 115 8.94 -6.19 26.11
C VAL A 115 8.02 -6.51 27.29
N LEU A 116 6.80 -5.97 27.28
CA LEU A 116 5.86 -6.04 28.40
C LEU A 116 4.64 -6.89 28.04
N PRO A 117 4.58 -8.17 28.45
CA PRO A 117 3.36 -8.97 28.41
C PRO A 117 2.41 -8.57 29.56
N THR A 118 1.12 -8.37 29.25
CA THR A 118 0.06 -8.06 30.23
C THR A 118 -1.13 -8.98 30.00
N THR A 119 -1.60 -9.70 31.02
CA THR A 119 -2.79 -10.55 30.93
C THR A 119 -3.46 -10.70 32.30
N ALA A 120 -4.80 -10.76 32.32
CA ALA A 120 -5.57 -11.13 33.51
C ALA A 120 -5.73 -12.66 33.65
N GLY A 121 -5.41 -13.41 32.58
CA GLY A 121 -5.50 -14.86 32.54
C GLY A 121 -4.18 -15.54 32.90
N LYS A 122 -4.09 -16.82 32.54
CA LYS A 122 -2.88 -17.61 32.73
C LYS A 122 -1.80 -17.19 31.72
N PHE A 123 -0.64 -16.80 32.22
CA PHE A 123 0.59 -16.69 31.43
C PHE A 123 1.36 -18.02 31.54
N GLU A 124 1.26 -18.89 30.52
CA GLU A 124 1.94 -20.18 30.50
C GLU A 124 3.12 -20.15 29.52
N VAL A 125 4.29 -20.58 29.98
CA VAL A 125 5.50 -20.73 29.14
C VAL A 125 6.00 -22.17 29.26
N LYS A 126 6.14 -22.85 28.13
CA LYS A 126 6.68 -24.23 28.06
C LYS A 126 7.96 -24.21 27.24
N ALA A 127 9.10 -24.52 27.88
CA ALA A 127 10.39 -24.59 27.21
C ALA A 127 11.28 -25.70 27.82
N GLY A 128 12.24 -26.19 27.02
CA GLY A 128 13.27 -27.11 27.52
C GLY A 128 14.29 -26.44 28.45
N GLN A 129 14.43 -25.11 28.38
CA GLN A 129 15.28 -24.31 29.26
C GLN A 129 14.79 -22.86 29.30
N HIS A 130 14.94 -22.19 30.45
CA HIS A 130 14.78 -20.74 30.59
C HIS A 130 16.12 -20.13 31.03
N MET A 131 16.63 -19.17 30.26
CA MET A 131 17.85 -18.43 30.60
C MET A 131 17.53 -16.96 30.80
N PHE A 132 17.95 -16.41 31.93
CA PHE A 132 17.81 -15.00 32.27
C PHE A 132 19.21 -14.38 32.32
N ILE A 133 19.61 -13.75 31.22
CA ILE A 133 20.91 -13.08 31.04
C ILE A 133 20.72 -11.57 30.98
N PRO A 134 21.81 -10.76 31.13
CA PRO A 134 21.72 -9.31 30.99
C PRO A 134 21.12 -8.87 29.66
N GLY A 135 20.47 -7.71 29.67
CA GLY A 135 19.81 -7.14 28.50
C GLY A 135 20.79 -6.74 27.38
N ALA A 136 20.26 -6.68 26.16
CA ALA A 136 20.96 -6.20 24.96
C ALA A 136 20.08 -5.19 24.21
N GLN A 137 20.68 -4.38 23.34
CA GLN A 137 19.95 -3.47 22.45
C GLN A 137 19.99 -3.97 21.01
N VAL A 138 18.88 -3.79 20.31
CA VAL A 138 18.76 -4.08 18.87
C VAL A 138 18.79 -2.75 18.13
N ASN A 139 19.74 -2.60 17.20
CA ASN A 139 19.77 -1.44 16.32
C ASN A 139 18.76 -1.65 15.17
N MET A 140 17.83 -0.73 15.00
CA MET A 140 16.77 -0.81 14.00
C MET A 140 16.97 0.27 12.93
N GLN A 141 16.98 -0.15 11.66
CA GLN A 141 16.93 0.75 10.52
C GLN A 141 15.48 0.84 10.03
N LEU A 142 14.97 2.07 9.94
CA LEU A 142 13.64 2.39 9.40
C LEU A 142 13.78 3.10 8.05
N PRO A 143 12.83 2.91 7.12
CA PRO A 143 12.82 3.66 5.88
C PRO A 143 12.65 5.15 6.16
N PHE A 144 13.45 5.98 5.50
CA PHE A 144 13.32 7.43 5.55
C PHE A 144 12.29 7.89 4.53
N PHE A 145 11.23 8.56 4.99
CA PHE A 145 10.27 9.23 4.10
C PHE A 145 10.62 10.72 3.96
N PRO A 146 10.51 11.28 2.75
CA PRO A 146 10.71 12.72 2.55
C PRO A 146 9.63 13.50 3.31
N GLN A 147 10.03 14.50 4.09
CA GLN A 147 9.08 15.28 4.89
C GLN A 147 8.15 16.17 4.06
N ASN A 148 8.55 16.48 2.82
CA ASN A 148 7.77 17.27 1.88
C ASN A 148 7.77 16.59 0.52
N VAL A 149 6.61 16.18 0.04
CA VAL A 149 6.40 15.90 -1.39
C VAL A 149 6.28 17.25 -2.08
N CYS A 150 7.17 17.56 -3.03
CA CYS A 150 7.13 18.82 -3.78
C CYS A 150 5.85 18.88 -4.64
N TRP A 151 4.78 19.45 -4.08
CA TRP A 151 3.48 19.54 -4.77
C TRP A 151 3.58 20.41 -6.02
N GLU A 152 4.41 21.44 -6.00
CA GLU A 152 4.69 22.30 -7.16
C GLU A 152 5.37 21.52 -8.29
N CYS A 153 6.26 20.58 -7.96
CA CYS A 153 6.90 19.71 -8.93
C CYS A 153 5.87 18.77 -9.58
N LEU A 154 4.96 18.20 -8.78
CA LEU A 154 3.85 17.38 -9.28
C LEU A 154 2.86 18.22 -10.12
N ALA A 155 2.49 19.40 -9.66
CA ALA A 155 1.57 20.31 -10.35
C ALA A 155 2.16 20.82 -11.67
N ARG A 156 3.45 21.20 -11.71
CA ARG A 156 4.16 21.56 -12.95
C ARG A 156 4.20 20.38 -13.92
N ARG A 157 4.42 19.15 -13.44
CA ARG A 157 4.38 17.94 -14.27
C ARG A 157 2.98 17.63 -14.82
N MET A 158 1.93 17.85 -14.04
CA MET A 158 0.53 17.75 -14.52
C MET A 158 0.20 18.82 -15.57
N ASN A 159 0.69 20.05 -15.39
CA ASN A 159 0.45 21.15 -16.31
C ASN A 159 1.25 21.05 -17.62
N GLN A 160 2.31 20.25 -17.64
CA GLN A 160 3.14 20.05 -18.84
C GLN A 160 2.49 19.14 -19.90
N ARG A 161 1.34 18.51 -19.63
CA ARG A 161 0.55 17.69 -20.60
C ARG A 161 1.39 16.68 -21.41
N GLY A 162 2.54 16.27 -20.90
CA GLY A 162 3.48 15.40 -21.60
C GLY A 162 3.01 13.95 -21.59
N ALA A 163 2.82 13.38 -22.78
CA ALA A 163 2.42 11.99 -23.01
C ALA A 163 3.43 10.94 -22.53
N PHE A 164 4.70 11.32 -22.35
CA PHE A 164 5.80 10.39 -22.08
C PHE A 164 6.48 10.70 -20.74
N VAL A 165 6.62 9.67 -19.91
CA VAL A 165 7.45 9.68 -18.71
C VAL A 165 8.91 9.50 -19.16
N ASN A 166 9.67 10.59 -19.25
CA ASN A 166 11.12 10.48 -19.19
C ASN A 166 11.50 10.30 -17.71
N LYS A 167 12.15 9.17 -17.41
CA LYS A 167 12.83 8.96 -16.14
C LYS A 167 13.93 10.02 -16.11
N GLY A 168 13.71 11.11 -15.37
CA GLY A 168 14.73 12.14 -15.21
C GLY A 168 15.95 11.49 -14.60
N ASP A 169 17.06 11.56 -15.32
CA ASP A 169 18.37 11.15 -14.82
C ASP A 169 18.66 11.96 -13.57
N GLY A 170 19.07 11.26 -12.51
CA GLY A 170 19.40 11.88 -11.25
C GLY A 170 20.49 12.92 -11.41
N LEU A 171 20.21 14.11 -10.89
CA LEU A 171 21.19 15.00 -10.28
C LEU A 171 20.58 15.49 -8.96
#